data_AF-A0A2A9PNH2-F1
#
_entry.id   AF-A0A2A9PNH2-F1
#
_cell.length_a   1.000
_cell.length_b   1.000
_cell.length_c   1.000
_cell.angle_alpha   90.00
_cell.angle_beta   90.00
_cell.angle_gamma   90.00
#
_symmetry.space_group_name_H-M   'P 1'
#
loop_
_entity.id
_entity.type
_entity.pdbx_description
1 polymer ?
#
loop_
_entity_poly.entity_id
_entity_poly.type
_entity_poly.pdbx_seq_one_letter_code
_entity_poly.pdbx_strand_id
1 'polypeptide(L)'
;MQHALEQPDFSLAVRSLETLTEQVARCQNLPATDGGLRLAQAPEDIRNGMRDIRNDMRDMRNDMRNMRSEMRDMRNEMRTVSRSMDDLNRKVDGLERKVDGLDRRMTVAERNGVARIENSSAMRPDASLAPLFSLETGGEIPGCPSTLDEAGALSSREIDRILGQLV
;
A
#
# COMPACT_ATOMS: atom_id res chain seq x y z
N MET A 1 -64.95 -95.03 20.17
CA MET A 1 -64.95 -94.22 21.41
C MET A 1 -65.13 -92.78 21.00
N GLN A 2 -66.21 -92.15 21.46
CA GLN A 2 -66.51 -90.72 21.25
C GLN A 2 -65.51 -89.89 22.08
N HIS A 3 -64.74 -89.01 21.43
CA HIS A 3 -64.08 -87.91 22.14
C HIS A 3 -65.14 -86.83 22.38
N ALA A 4 -65.49 -86.59 23.64
CA ALA A 4 -66.27 -85.42 24.03
C ALA A 4 -65.42 -84.16 23.81
N LEU A 5 -65.93 -83.21 23.03
CA LEU A 5 -65.28 -81.91 22.80
C LEU A 5 -65.32 -81.10 24.11
N GLU A 6 -64.16 -80.64 24.59
CA GLU A 6 -64.08 -79.72 25.73
C GLU A 6 -64.75 -78.38 25.41
N GLN A 7 -65.44 -77.79 26.39
CA GLN A 7 -66.07 -76.48 26.23
C GLN A 7 -65.05 -75.34 26.45
N PRO A 8 -65.14 -74.23 25.70
CA PRO A 8 -64.26 -73.09 25.88
C PRO A 8 -64.53 -72.33 27.20
N ASP A 9 -63.45 -71.87 27.85
CA ASP A 9 -63.53 -71.01 29.03
C ASP A 9 -63.48 -69.52 28.62
N PHE A 10 -64.67 -68.92 28.51
CA PHE A 10 -64.81 -67.50 28.16
C PHE A 10 -64.29 -66.56 29.25
N SER A 11 -64.30 -66.97 30.53
CA SER A 11 -63.78 -66.13 31.62
C SER A 11 -62.27 -66.00 31.52
N LEU A 12 -61.59 -67.09 31.19
CA LEU A 12 -60.17 -67.10 30.87
C LEU A 12 -59.89 -66.25 29.62
N ALA A 13 -60.73 -66.36 28.59
CA ALA A 13 -60.58 -65.57 27.37
C ALA A 13 -60.67 -64.05 27.64
N VAL A 14 -61.66 -63.60 28.42
CA VAL A 14 -61.81 -62.18 28.79
C VAL A 14 -60.61 -61.68 29.60
N ARG A 15 -60.20 -62.42 30.63
CA ARG A 15 -59.01 -62.05 31.44
C ARG A 15 -57.73 -62.01 30.60
N SER A 16 -57.60 -62.92 29.64
CA SER A 16 -56.47 -62.92 28.72
C SER A 16 -56.44 -61.67 27.83
N LEU A 17 -57.61 -61.20 27.39
CA LEU A 17 -57.74 -59.98 26.58
C LEU A 17 -57.46 -58.71 27.39
N GLU A 18 -57.92 -58.64 28.63
CA GLU A 18 -57.61 -57.54 29.56
C GLU A 18 -56.10 -57.45 29.82
N THR A 19 -55.47 -58.60 30.10
CA THR A 19 -54.03 -58.69 30.31
C THR A 19 -53.25 -58.28 29.06
N LEU A 20 -53.69 -58.72 27.87
CA LEU A 20 -53.10 -58.30 26.60
C LEU A 20 -53.19 -56.78 26.43
N THR A 21 -54.36 -56.20 26.70
CA THR A 21 -54.60 -54.76 26.57
C THR A 21 -53.67 -53.95 27.48
N GLU A 22 -53.48 -54.40 28.72
CA GLU A 22 -52.55 -53.76 29.66
C GLU A 22 -51.09 -53.86 29.19
N GLN A 23 -50.66 -55.02 28.67
CA GLN A 23 -49.31 -55.18 28.12
C GLN A 23 -49.09 -54.33 26.87
N VAL A 24 -50.11 -54.21 25.99
CA VAL A 24 -50.07 -53.33 24.82
C VAL A 24 -49.95 -51.86 25.24
N ALA A 25 -50.62 -51.43 26.30
CA ALA A 25 -50.47 -50.07 26.83
C ALA A 25 -49.04 -49.79 27.32
N ARG A 26 -48.36 -50.80 27.87
CA ARG A 26 -46.95 -50.70 28.31
C ARG A 26 -45.95 -50.67 27.15
N CYS A 27 -46.35 -51.01 25.91
CA CYS A 27 -45.45 -50.94 24.75
C CYS A 27 -44.92 -49.52 24.48
N GLN A 28 -45.61 -48.46 24.93
CA GLN A 28 -45.13 -47.07 24.83
C GLN A 28 -43.87 -46.81 25.67
N ASN A 29 -43.64 -47.62 26.71
CA ASN A 29 -42.44 -47.54 27.54
C ASN A 29 -41.26 -48.34 26.97
N LEU A 30 -41.41 -48.96 25.79
CA LEU A 30 -40.32 -49.70 25.18
C LEU A 30 -39.27 -48.72 24.62
N PRO A 31 -37.97 -48.92 24.93
CA PRO A 31 -36.88 -48.10 24.40
C PRO A 31 -36.81 -48.10 22.87
N ALA A 32 -37.37 -49.13 22.22
CA ALA A 32 -37.43 -49.23 20.77
C ALA A 32 -38.29 -48.14 20.13
N THR A 33 -39.36 -47.70 20.80
CA THR A 33 -40.25 -46.62 20.33
C THR A 33 -39.56 -45.26 20.40
N ASP A 34 -38.88 -44.96 21.51
CA ASP A 34 -38.08 -43.74 21.67
C ASP A 34 -36.84 -43.72 20.77
N GLY A 35 -36.16 -44.87 20.67
CA GLY A 35 -35.02 -45.07 19.77
C GLY A 35 -35.42 -44.88 18.31
N GLY A 36 -36.59 -45.36 17.90
CA GLY A 36 -37.13 -45.17 16.56
C GLY A 36 -37.35 -43.68 16.22
N LEU A 37 -37.88 -42.89 17.16
CA LEU A 37 -38.06 -41.44 16.96
C LEU A 37 -36.73 -40.71 16.82
N ARG A 38 -35.74 -41.03 17.67
CA ARG A 38 -34.39 -40.42 17.59
C ARG A 38 -33.66 -40.82 16.30
N LEU A 39 -33.81 -42.07 15.87
CA LEU A 39 -33.26 -42.55 14.60
C LEU A 39 -33.93 -41.88 13.39
N ALA A 40 -35.22 -41.53 13.48
CA ALA A 40 -35.91 -40.78 12.44
C ALA A 40 -35.46 -39.30 12.37
N GLN A 41 -35.03 -38.71 13.49
CA GLN A 41 -34.55 -37.32 13.57
C GLN A 41 -33.07 -37.17 13.16
N ALA A 42 -32.22 -38.14 13.52
CA ALA A 42 -30.80 -38.15 13.19
C ALA A 42 -30.44 -37.81 11.73
N PRO A 43 -31.11 -38.33 10.68
CA PRO A 43 -30.79 -37.99 9.30
C PRO A 43 -31.09 -36.54 8.94
N GLU A 44 -32.12 -35.91 9.53
CA GLU A 44 -32.41 -34.48 9.32
C GLU A 44 -31.38 -33.60 10.01
N ASP A 45 -30.97 -33.96 11.23
CA ASP A 45 -29.90 -33.25 11.96
C ASP A 45 -28.57 -33.33 11.21
N ILE A 46 -28.21 -34.51 10.70
CA ILE A 46 -27.02 -34.71 9.86
C ILE A 46 -27.14 -33.86 8.59
N ARG A 47 -28.30 -33.84 7.93
CA ARG A 47 -28.51 -33.05 6.71
C ARG A 47 -28.35 -31.55 6.98
N ASN A 48 -28.88 -31.06 8.10
CA ASN A 48 -28.74 -29.65 8.49
C ASN A 48 -27.29 -29.32 8.80
N GLY A 49 -26.59 -30.13 9.61
CA GLY A 49 -25.16 -29.95 9.87
C GLY A 49 -24.30 -29.96 8.60
N MET A 50 -24.61 -30.84 7.64
CA MET A 50 -23.93 -30.84 6.33
C MET A 50 -24.21 -29.58 5.51
N ARG A 51 -25.39 -28.97 5.66
CA ARG A 51 -25.73 -27.71 4.99
C ARG A 51 -24.95 -26.55 5.61
N ASP A 52 -24.86 -26.51 6.92
CA ASP A 52 -24.14 -25.46 7.66
C ASP A 52 -22.64 -25.50 7.33
N ILE A 53 -22.01 -26.69 7.38
CA ILE A 53 -20.61 -26.87 6.97
C ILE A 53 -20.38 -26.40 5.52
N ARG A 54 -21.34 -26.64 4.62
CA ARG A 54 -21.22 -26.21 3.22
C ARG A 54 -21.28 -24.69 3.08
N ASN A 55 -22.11 -24.03 3.89
CA ASN A 55 -22.20 -22.57 3.94
C ASN A 55 -20.92 -21.98 4.52
N ASP A 56 -20.42 -22.49 5.65
CA ASP A 56 -19.16 -22.04 6.25
C ASP A 56 -17.98 -22.19 5.28
N MET A 57 -17.90 -23.32 4.55
CA MET A 57 -16.89 -23.50 3.51
C MET A 57 -17.03 -22.51 2.35
N ARG A 58 -18.25 -22.05 2.04
CA ARG A 58 -18.47 -21.03 1.01
C ARG A 58 -18.01 -19.67 1.50
N ASP A 59 -18.30 -19.33 2.74
CA ASP A 59 -17.94 -18.05 3.34
C ASP A 59 -16.42 -17.95 3.50
N MET A 60 -15.76 -18.99 4.03
CA MET A 60 -14.29 -19.06 4.07
C MET A 60 -13.63 -18.90 2.69
N ARG A 61 -14.25 -19.44 1.63
CA ARG A 61 -13.76 -19.25 0.25
C ARG A 61 -13.95 -17.84 -0.27
N ASN A 62 -14.96 -17.12 0.20
CA ASN A 62 -15.18 -15.72 -0.15
C ASN A 62 -14.19 -14.83 0.59
N ASP A 63 -13.98 -15.06 1.89
CA ASP A 63 -13.00 -14.33 2.70
C ASP A 63 -11.59 -14.51 2.15
N MET A 64 -11.22 -15.75 1.78
CA MET A 64 -9.95 -16.05 1.11
C MET A 64 -9.79 -15.35 -0.24
N ARG A 65 -10.88 -15.03 -0.95
CA ARG A 65 -10.84 -14.27 -2.19
C ARG A 65 -10.69 -12.77 -1.91
N ASN A 66 -11.42 -12.25 -0.93
CA ASN A 66 -11.35 -10.85 -0.51
C ASN A 66 -9.95 -10.50 -0.01
N MET A 67 -9.39 -11.30 0.90
CA MET A 67 -8.02 -11.12 1.40
C MET A 67 -6.98 -11.12 0.26
N ARG A 68 -7.14 -11.97 -0.76
CA ARG A 68 -6.24 -11.97 -1.92
C ARG A 68 -6.35 -10.69 -2.75
N SER A 69 -7.56 -10.12 -2.86
CA SER A 69 -7.78 -8.84 -3.53
C SER A 69 -7.10 -7.72 -2.75
N GLU A 70 -7.38 -7.60 -1.45
CA GLU A 70 -6.78 -6.58 -0.59
C GLU A 70 -5.26 -6.66 -0.59
N MET A 71 -4.68 -7.86 -0.52
CA MET A 71 -3.23 -8.04 -0.65
C MET A 71 -2.67 -7.59 -2.01
N ARG A 72 -3.45 -7.70 -3.09
CA ARG A 72 -3.06 -7.20 -4.41
C ARG A 72 -3.13 -5.68 -4.45
N ASP A 73 -4.16 -5.10 -3.86
CA ASP A 73 -4.36 -3.65 -3.80
C ASP A 73 -3.26 -2.99 -2.97
N MET A 74 -2.95 -3.51 -1.78
CA MET A 74 -1.82 -3.06 -0.96
C MET A 74 -0.48 -3.13 -1.71
N ARG A 75 -0.24 -4.19 -2.49
CA ARG A 75 0.98 -4.28 -3.33
C ARG A 75 1.03 -3.19 -4.40
N ASN A 76 -0.11 -2.83 -4.98
CA ASN A 76 -0.18 -1.77 -5.98
C ASN A 76 0.04 -0.39 -5.34
N GLU A 77 -0.56 -0.14 -4.18
CA GLU A 77 -0.35 1.09 -3.41
C GLU A 77 1.12 1.25 -3.01
N MET A 78 1.76 0.20 -2.49
CA MET A 78 3.19 0.24 -2.15
C MET A 78 4.08 0.57 -3.37
N ARG A 79 3.74 0.05 -4.56
CA ARG A 79 4.47 0.39 -5.80
C ARG A 79 4.29 1.86 -6.17
N THR A 80 3.09 2.40 -6.00
CA THR A 80 2.81 3.82 -6.26
C THR A 80 3.59 4.72 -5.29
N VAL A 81 3.61 4.37 -3.99
CA VAL A 81 4.40 5.08 -2.98
C VAL A 81 5.88 5.05 -3.33
N SER A 82 6.42 3.89 -3.72
CA SER A 82 7.82 3.76 -4.12
C SER A 82 8.18 4.68 -5.29
N ARG A 83 7.34 4.74 -6.34
CA ARG A 83 7.56 5.65 -7.47
C ARG A 83 7.52 7.12 -7.06
N SER A 84 6.59 7.46 -6.17
CA SER A 84 6.48 8.83 -5.65
C SER A 84 7.71 9.22 -4.82
N MET A 85 8.30 8.28 -4.06
CA MET A 85 9.56 8.51 -3.35
C MET A 85 10.72 8.71 -4.32
N ASP A 86 10.82 7.91 -5.39
CA ASP A 86 11.85 8.10 -6.42
C ASP A 86 11.75 9.47 -7.08
N ASP A 87 10.53 9.92 -7.41
CA ASP A 87 10.30 11.25 -7.98
C ASP A 87 10.64 12.37 -7.01
N LEU A 88 10.33 12.20 -5.72
CA LEU A 88 10.71 13.15 -4.69
C LEU A 88 12.24 13.25 -4.57
N ASN A 89 12.93 12.10 -4.58
CA ASN A 89 14.40 12.08 -4.52
C ASN A 89 15.01 12.83 -5.71
N ARG A 90 14.53 12.59 -6.93
CA ARG A 90 15.00 13.34 -8.12
C ARG A 90 14.77 14.85 -8.00
N LYS A 91 13.65 15.26 -7.39
CA LYS A 91 13.36 16.68 -7.16
C LYS A 91 14.31 17.27 -6.11
N VAL A 92 14.60 16.53 -5.03
CA VAL A 92 15.57 16.93 -4.01
C VAL A 92 16.97 17.07 -4.61
N ASP A 93 17.44 16.09 -5.38
CA ASP A 93 18.74 16.17 -6.08
C ASP A 93 18.79 17.38 -7.04
N GLY A 94 17.67 17.68 -7.70
CA GLY A 94 17.54 18.85 -8.57
C GLY A 94 17.58 20.17 -7.81
N LEU A 95 17.02 20.22 -6.59
CA LEU A 95 17.07 21.38 -5.72
C LEU A 95 18.48 21.57 -5.15
N GLU A 96 19.15 20.51 -4.72
CA GLU A 96 20.53 20.56 -4.21
C GLU A 96 21.46 21.18 -5.25
N ARG A 97 21.43 20.70 -6.51
CA ARG A 97 22.22 21.30 -7.60
C ARG A 97 21.91 22.78 -7.84
N LYS A 98 20.65 23.18 -7.69
CA LYS A 98 20.26 24.60 -7.84
C LYS A 98 20.77 25.44 -6.68
N VAL A 99 20.71 24.92 -5.46
CA VAL A 99 21.26 25.58 -4.27
C VAL A 99 22.78 25.73 -4.40
N ASP A 100 23.50 24.68 -4.78
CA ASP A 100 24.93 24.75 -5.05
C ASP A 100 25.27 25.77 -6.14
N GLY A 101 24.46 25.82 -7.20
CA GLY A 101 24.60 26.81 -8.27
C GLY A 101 24.40 28.24 -7.77
N LEU A 102 23.39 28.47 -6.92
CA LEU A 102 23.12 29.78 -6.32
C LEU A 102 24.23 30.21 -5.35
N ASP A 103 24.73 29.29 -4.52
CA ASP A 103 25.83 29.54 -3.58
C ASP A 103 27.11 29.96 -4.33
N ARG A 104 27.44 29.26 -5.42
CA ARG A 104 28.55 29.66 -6.31
C ARG A 104 28.32 31.05 -6.91
N ARG A 105 27.14 31.32 -7.48
CA ARG A 105 26.81 32.62 -8.06
C ARG A 105 26.91 33.75 -7.03
N MET A 106 26.47 33.51 -5.80
CA MET A 106 26.56 34.46 -4.70
C MET A 106 28.02 34.76 -4.37
N THR A 107 28.86 33.74 -4.15
CA THR A 107 30.29 33.90 -3.88
C THR A 107 31.00 34.67 -5.00
N VAL A 108 30.71 34.35 -6.26
CA VAL A 108 31.30 35.03 -7.42
C VAL A 108 30.81 36.47 -7.53
N ALA A 109 29.53 36.73 -7.27
CA ALA A 109 28.96 38.07 -7.27
C ALA A 109 29.61 38.96 -6.19
N GLU A 110 29.82 38.43 -4.98
CA GLU A 110 30.54 39.12 -3.91
C GLU A 110 31.98 39.44 -4.32
N ARG A 111 32.71 38.47 -4.87
CA ARG A 111 34.09 38.67 -5.35
C ARG A 111 34.18 39.73 -6.44
N ASN A 112 33.26 39.69 -7.41
CA ASN A 112 33.16 40.71 -8.45
C ASN A 112 32.75 42.08 -7.89
N GLY A 113 31.96 42.12 -6.82
CA GLY A 113 31.63 43.35 -6.11
C GLY A 113 32.88 44.02 -5.54
N VAL A 114 33.74 43.25 -4.88
CA VAL A 114 35.03 43.74 -4.36
C VAL A 114 35.93 44.21 -5.50
N ALA A 115 36.11 43.40 -6.55
CA ALA A 115 36.93 43.76 -7.71
C ALA A 115 36.44 45.06 -8.38
N ARG A 116 35.12 45.27 -8.48
CA ARG A 116 34.55 46.51 -9.01
C ARG A 116 34.90 47.73 -8.15
N ILE A 117 34.86 47.59 -6.82
CA ILE A 117 35.23 48.68 -5.89
C ILE A 117 36.72 49.00 -6.04
N GLU A 118 37.59 47.99 -6.07
CA GLU A 118 39.04 48.17 -6.28
C GLU A 118 39.32 48.86 -7.63
N ASN A 119 38.73 48.34 -8.70
CA ASN A 119 38.89 48.87 -10.06
C ASN A 119 38.36 50.31 -10.19
N SER A 120 37.33 50.69 -9.45
CA SER A 120 36.78 52.06 -9.47
C SER A 120 37.76 53.13 -8.98
N SER A 121 38.79 52.72 -8.21
CA SER A 121 39.83 53.62 -7.70
C SER A 121 41.02 53.80 -8.67
N ALA A 122 41.08 53.02 -9.75
CA ALA A 122 42.14 53.11 -10.75
C ALA A 122 42.03 54.39 -11.59
N MET A 123 43.02 55.28 -11.47
CA MET A 123 43.04 56.58 -12.16
C MET A 123 44.12 56.69 -13.24
N ARG A 124 45.13 55.82 -13.21
CA ARG A 124 46.27 55.87 -14.13
C ARG A 124 46.08 54.85 -15.26
N PRO A 125 46.49 55.13 -16.51
CA PRO A 125 46.35 54.20 -17.63
C PRO A 125 47.04 52.84 -17.39
N ASP A 126 48.18 52.86 -16.70
CA ASP A 126 48.99 51.68 -16.34
C ASP A 126 48.55 51.00 -15.02
N ALA A 127 47.48 51.48 -14.39
CA ALA A 127 46.98 50.89 -13.16
C ALA A 127 46.44 49.48 -13.41
N SER A 128 46.90 48.52 -12.61
CA SER A 128 46.42 47.13 -12.65
C SER A 128 44.98 47.05 -12.18
N LEU A 129 44.15 46.35 -12.94
CA LEU A 129 42.77 46.03 -12.60
C LEU A 129 42.69 44.61 -12.03
N ALA A 130 41.87 44.44 -10.98
CA ALA A 130 41.49 43.14 -10.47
C ALA A 130 40.58 42.42 -11.49
N PRO A 131 40.78 41.11 -11.71
CA PRO A 131 40.01 40.35 -12.68
C PRO A 131 38.56 40.15 -12.24
N LEU A 132 37.66 39.96 -13.20
CA LEU A 132 36.27 39.61 -12.97
C LEU A 132 36.01 38.14 -13.33
N PHE A 133 35.02 37.56 -12.65
CA PHE A 133 34.69 36.14 -12.70
C PHE A 133 33.29 35.93 -13.28
N SER A 134 33.13 34.87 -14.06
CA SER A 134 31.87 34.51 -14.72
C SER A 134 30.88 33.95 -13.69
N LEU A 135 29.64 34.44 -13.69
CA LEU A 135 28.59 33.92 -12.81
C LEU A 135 28.17 32.49 -13.21
N GLU A 136 28.32 32.09 -14.46
CA GLU A 136 27.95 30.74 -14.90
C GLU A 136 29.00 29.70 -14.51
N THR A 137 30.28 30.02 -14.69
CA THR A 137 31.38 29.03 -14.54
C THR A 137 32.16 29.18 -13.24
N GLY A 138 32.09 30.35 -12.59
CA GLY A 138 32.93 30.72 -11.45
C GLY A 138 34.40 30.97 -11.79
N GLY A 139 34.80 30.76 -13.05
CA GLY A 139 36.16 31.03 -13.54
C GLY A 139 36.36 32.50 -13.91
N GLU A 140 37.61 32.90 -14.07
CA GLU A 140 37.96 34.22 -14.58
C GLU A 140 37.41 34.43 -15.99
N ILE A 141 36.87 35.62 -16.27
CA ILE A 141 36.29 35.92 -17.57
C ILE A 141 37.42 36.07 -18.59
N PRO A 142 37.43 35.28 -19.68
CA PRO A 142 38.47 35.38 -20.69
C PRO A 142 38.44 36.73 -21.40
N GLY A 143 39.61 37.35 -21.54
CA GLY A 143 39.74 38.67 -22.18
C GLY A 143 39.33 39.83 -21.30
N CYS A 144 39.17 39.62 -19.98
CA CYS A 144 39.06 40.74 -19.05
C CYS A 144 40.35 41.59 -19.10
N PRO A 145 40.22 42.93 -19.20
CA PRO A 145 41.38 43.82 -19.26
C PRO A 145 42.12 43.80 -17.92
N SER A 146 43.44 43.77 -17.97
CA SER A 146 44.31 43.76 -16.80
C SER A 146 44.77 45.16 -16.39
N THR A 147 44.57 46.16 -17.25
CA THR A 147 44.90 47.56 -17.00
C THR A 147 43.81 48.52 -17.51
N LEU A 148 43.84 49.77 -17.05
CA LEU A 148 42.87 50.80 -17.45
C LEU A 148 43.00 51.16 -18.95
N ASP A 149 44.21 51.16 -19.49
CA ASP A 149 44.46 51.41 -20.93
C ASP A 149 43.88 50.29 -21.80
N GLU A 150 44.11 49.03 -21.43
CA GLU A 150 43.50 47.87 -22.09
C GLU A 150 41.97 47.94 -22.03
N ALA A 151 41.40 48.33 -20.89
CA ALA A 151 39.96 48.48 -20.75
C ALA A 151 39.38 49.56 -21.67
N GLY A 152 40.11 50.66 -21.89
CA GLY A 152 39.73 51.72 -22.82
C GLY A 152 39.87 51.34 -24.30
N ALA A 153 40.71 50.35 -24.61
CA ALA A 153 40.94 49.86 -25.96
C ALA A 153 39.96 48.75 -26.42
N LEU A 154 39.13 48.22 -25.52
CA LEU A 154 38.17 47.15 -25.84
C LEU A 154 37.14 47.59 -26.88
N SER A 155 36.85 46.69 -27.83
CA SER A 155 35.75 46.88 -28.77
C SER A 155 34.38 46.64 -28.12
N SER A 156 33.32 47.21 -28.67
CA SER A 156 31.94 47.00 -28.19
C SER A 156 31.58 45.52 -28.08
N ARG A 157 32.04 44.68 -29.01
CA ARG A 157 31.76 43.23 -29.01
C ARG A 157 32.44 42.51 -27.85
N GLU A 158 33.64 42.95 -27.47
CA GLU A 158 34.39 42.38 -26.34
C GLU A 158 33.75 42.80 -25.02
N ILE A 159 33.34 44.07 -24.91
CA ILE A 159 32.60 44.59 -23.76
C ILE A 159 31.30 43.79 -23.56
N ASP A 160 30.48 43.64 -24.60
CA ASP A 160 29.22 42.89 -24.53
C ASP A 160 29.45 41.43 -24.10
N ARG A 161 30.53 40.80 -24.58
CA ARG A 161 30.91 39.44 -24.20
C ARG A 161 31.27 39.33 -22.72
N ILE A 162 32.05 40.28 -22.19
CA ILE A 162 32.46 40.31 -20.79
C ILE A 162 31.25 40.59 -19.90
N LEU A 163 30.46 41.61 -20.22
CA LEU A 163 29.28 41.99 -19.46
C LEU A 163 28.23 40.88 -19.45
N GLY A 164 28.05 40.15 -20.55
CA GLY A 164 27.13 39.01 -20.63
C GLY A 164 27.45 37.86 -19.67
N GLN A 165 28.70 37.75 -19.19
CA GLN A 165 29.12 36.73 -18.22
C GLN A 165 28.90 37.16 -16.76
N LEU A 166 28.52 38.43 -16.53
CA LEU A 166 28.34 39.04 -15.21
C LEU A 166 26.87 39.17 -14.79
N VAL A 167 25.93 38.66 -15.61
CA VAL A 167 24.47 38.75 -15.40
C VAL A 167 23.85 37.37 -15.20
#